data_AF-A0A534NRC2-F1
#
_entry.id   AF-A0A534NRC2-F1
#
_cell.length_a   1.000
_cell.length_b   1.000
_cell.length_c   1.000
_cell.angle_alpha   90.00
_cell.angle_beta   90.00
_cell.angle_gamma   90.00
#
_symmetry.space_group_name_H-M   'P 1'
#
loop_
_entity.id
_entity.type
_entity.pdbx_description
1 polymer ?
#
loop_
_entity_poly.entity_id
_entity_poly.type
_entity_poly.pdbx_seq_one_letter_code
_entity_poly.pdbx_strand_id
1 'polypeptide(L)'
;LRALRQQSPARVIVAVPVAAPETCELMEKEADEVVCAATPEPFHAVGLWYEDFEQTSDEEVRKLLERAQEERRAPRAQGAREVRVDVPAGDRVALEGDLALPEGAIGVVLFAHGSGSSRHSPRNRQVARALQRFRLGTLLIDLLTPEEGEEERYTRHLRFDIDLLADRLIGAARWLSRNPLTGHLPIGCFGASTGAAAALVAAAREPRLVRAVVSRGGRPDLAGEELAAVRAPTLLIVGGNDQPVIEMNCEAFRRLRTAKELQIIPGATHLFEEPGALERVAQLAAEWFVRHFTEARAHRSEEARY
;
A
#
# COMPACT_ATOMS: atom_id res chain seq x y z
N LEU A 1 -28.84 -13.44 -17.57
CA LEU A 1 -29.73 -12.33 -17.13
C LEU A 1 -31.14 -12.80 -16.80
N ARG A 2 -31.82 -13.47 -17.74
CA ARG A 2 -33.18 -14.01 -17.54
C ARG A 2 -33.33 -14.91 -16.29
N ALA A 3 -32.38 -15.80 -16.02
CA ALA A 3 -32.38 -16.63 -14.80
C ALA A 3 -32.26 -15.80 -13.51
N LEU A 4 -31.47 -14.72 -13.51
CA LEU A 4 -31.37 -13.81 -12.36
C LEU A 4 -32.66 -13.01 -12.17
N ARG A 5 -33.32 -12.57 -13.24
CA ARG A 5 -34.61 -11.86 -13.17
C ARG A 5 -35.72 -12.68 -12.51
N GLN A 6 -35.69 -14.01 -12.62
CA GLN A 6 -36.64 -14.89 -11.93
C GLN A 6 -36.49 -14.85 -10.40
N GLN A 7 -35.36 -14.36 -9.88
CA GLN A 7 -35.13 -14.18 -8.44
C GLN A 7 -35.58 -12.80 -7.92
N SER A 8 -36.24 -11.99 -8.76
CA SER A 8 -36.75 -10.64 -8.43
C SER A 8 -35.71 -9.71 -7.78
N PRO A 9 -34.49 -9.56 -8.34
CA PRO A 9 -33.49 -8.64 -7.82
C PRO A 9 -33.94 -7.19 -8.02
N ALA A 10 -33.54 -6.30 -7.10
CA ALA A 10 -33.84 -4.87 -7.22
C ALA A 10 -33.19 -4.21 -8.45
N ARG A 11 -32.04 -4.74 -8.90
CA ARG A 11 -31.34 -4.29 -10.11
C ARG A 11 -30.44 -5.40 -10.65
N VAL A 12 -30.28 -5.48 -11.96
CA VAL A 12 -29.36 -6.39 -12.66
C VAL A 12 -28.36 -5.54 -13.44
N ILE A 13 -27.09 -5.58 -13.03
CA ILE A 13 -25.98 -4.89 -13.70
C ILE A 13 -25.10 -5.96 -14.35
N VAL A 14 -24.74 -5.76 -15.61
CA VAL A 14 -23.72 -6.56 -16.30
C VAL A 14 -22.42 -5.79 -16.27
N ALA A 15 -21.37 -6.40 -15.72
CA ALA A 15 -20.02 -5.85 -15.78
C ALA A 15 -19.11 -6.86 -16.47
N VAL A 16 -18.52 -6.45 -17.59
CA VAL A 16 -17.58 -7.28 -18.37
C VAL A 16 -16.33 -6.46 -18.70
N PRO A 17 -15.14 -7.07 -18.71
CA PRO A 17 -13.91 -6.33 -18.99
C PRO A 17 -13.76 -5.99 -20.47
N VAL A 18 -14.20 -6.87 -21.37
CA VAL A 18 -14.08 -6.67 -22.82
C VAL A 18 -15.24 -7.35 -23.56
N ALA A 19 -15.82 -6.68 -24.55
CA ALA A 19 -16.89 -7.22 -25.37
C ALA A 19 -16.95 -6.52 -26.74
N ALA A 20 -17.59 -7.17 -27.72
CA ALA A 20 -17.91 -6.50 -28.99
C ALA A 20 -19.00 -5.43 -28.76
N PRO A 21 -18.96 -4.28 -29.46
CA PRO A 21 -19.97 -3.23 -29.35
C PRO A 21 -21.41 -3.75 -29.46
N GLU A 22 -21.69 -4.62 -30.43
CA GLU A 22 -23.02 -5.18 -30.68
C GLU A 22 -23.47 -6.11 -29.55
N THR A 23 -22.52 -6.75 -28.86
CA THR A 23 -22.81 -7.59 -27.69
C THR A 23 -23.24 -6.74 -26.50
N CYS A 24 -22.60 -5.58 -26.29
CA CYS A 24 -23.03 -4.63 -25.26
C CYS A 24 -24.46 -4.13 -25.54
N GLU A 25 -24.77 -3.73 -26.77
CA GLU A 25 -26.12 -3.29 -27.16
C GLU A 25 -27.20 -4.36 -26.92
N LEU A 26 -26.86 -5.64 -27.14
CA LEU A 26 -27.77 -6.75 -26.85
C LEU A 26 -27.98 -6.94 -25.35
N MET A 27 -26.93 -6.79 -24.54
CA MET A 27 -27.02 -6.91 -23.07
C MET A 27 -27.81 -5.76 -22.45
N GLU A 28 -27.70 -4.54 -23.00
CA GLU A 28 -28.44 -3.36 -22.56
C GLU A 28 -29.96 -3.53 -22.68
N LYS A 29 -30.43 -4.42 -23.57
CA LYS A 29 -31.85 -4.75 -23.71
C LYS A 29 -32.37 -5.62 -22.57
N GLU A 30 -31.50 -6.31 -21.82
CA GLU A 30 -31.88 -7.26 -20.77
C GLU A 30 -31.45 -6.84 -19.34
N ALA A 31 -30.39 -6.04 -19.23
CA ALA A 31 -29.86 -5.52 -17.97
C ALA A 31 -30.34 -4.10 -17.67
N ASP A 32 -30.32 -3.69 -16.40
CA ASP A 32 -30.61 -2.30 -15.99
C ASP A 32 -29.39 -1.38 -16.18
N GLU A 33 -28.20 -1.96 -16.36
CA GLU A 33 -26.95 -1.26 -16.66
C GLU A 33 -25.95 -2.24 -17.25
N VAL A 34 -25.18 -1.79 -18.25
CA VAL A 34 -24.05 -2.53 -18.79
C VAL A 34 -22.81 -1.67 -18.63
N VAL A 35 -21.78 -2.24 -18.01
CA VAL A 35 -20.46 -1.62 -17.83
C VAL A 35 -19.45 -2.50 -18.56
N CYS A 36 -18.85 -1.96 -19.62
CA CYS A 36 -17.79 -2.62 -20.37
C CYS A 36 -16.51 -1.79 -20.27
N ALA A 37 -15.41 -2.37 -19.80
CA ALA A 37 -14.17 -1.59 -19.66
C ALA A 37 -13.51 -1.29 -21.02
N ALA A 38 -13.66 -2.16 -22.01
CA ALA A 38 -13.17 -1.95 -23.37
C ALA A 38 -14.09 -2.59 -24.44
N THR A 39 -14.35 -1.85 -25.52
CA THR A 39 -15.09 -2.32 -26.70
C THR A 39 -14.24 -2.16 -27.97
N PRO A 40 -13.24 -3.03 -28.18
CA PRO A 40 -12.28 -2.84 -29.25
C PRO A 40 -12.83 -3.21 -30.63
N GLU A 41 -12.38 -2.49 -31.65
CA GLU A 41 -12.71 -2.74 -33.06
C GLU A 41 -11.42 -2.87 -33.90
N PRO A 42 -11.26 -3.97 -34.67
CA PRO A 42 -12.15 -5.12 -34.80
C PRO A 42 -12.13 -6.05 -33.58
N PHE A 43 -13.30 -6.57 -33.20
CA PHE A 43 -13.43 -7.57 -32.13
C PHE A 43 -13.38 -9.00 -32.71
N HIS A 44 -12.37 -9.78 -32.33
CA HIS A 44 -12.23 -11.16 -32.81
C HIS A 44 -12.56 -12.22 -31.76
N ALA A 45 -11.91 -12.17 -30.60
CA ALA A 45 -12.13 -13.11 -29.50
C ALA A 45 -11.77 -12.45 -28.17
N VAL A 46 -12.46 -12.87 -27.10
CA VAL A 46 -12.21 -12.39 -25.73
C VAL A 46 -10.77 -12.68 -25.30
N GLY A 47 -10.25 -13.87 -25.59
CA GLY A 47 -8.94 -14.30 -25.13
C GLY A 47 -7.74 -13.50 -25.65
N LEU A 48 -7.90 -12.72 -26.73
CA LEU A 48 -6.84 -11.83 -27.22
C LEU A 48 -6.56 -10.65 -26.29
N TRP A 49 -7.46 -10.38 -25.34
CA TRP A 49 -7.40 -9.24 -24.42
C TRP A 49 -6.92 -9.62 -23.02
N TYR A 50 -6.51 -10.87 -22.83
CA TYR A 50 -5.99 -11.40 -21.58
C TYR A 50 -4.56 -11.90 -21.80
N GLU A 51 -3.66 -11.60 -20.87
CA GLU A 51 -2.30 -12.16 -20.86
C GLU A 51 -2.32 -13.68 -20.60
N ASP A 52 -3.28 -14.12 -19.77
CA ASP A 52 -3.59 -15.50 -19.47
C ASP A 52 -5.09 -15.73 -19.64
N PHE A 53 -5.45 -16.65 -20.55
CA PHE A 53 -6.84 -17.04 -20.84
C PHE A 53 -7.05 -18.54 -20.68
N GLU A 54 -6.26 -19.18 -19.82
CA GLU A 54 -6.47 -20.58 -19.47
C GLU A 54 -7.83 -20.79 -18.80
N GLN A 55 -8.42 -21.97 -19.04
CA GLN A 55 -9.71 -22.31 -18.50
C GLN A 55 -9.60 -22.54 -16.99
N THR A 56 -10.29 -21.71 -16.20
CA THR A 56 -10.37 -21.86 -14.75
C THR A 56 -10.99 -23.20 -14.37
N SER A 57 -10.31 -23.95 -13.50
CA SER A 57 -10.78 -25.26 -13.02
C SER A 57 -11.86 -25.12 -11.93
N ASP A 58 -12.69 -26.15 -11.74
CA ASP A 58 -13.68 -26.17 -10.65
C ASP A 58 -13.03 -26.01 -9.26
N GLU A 59 -11.83 -26.56 -9.07
CA GLU A 59 -11.07 -26.42 -7.82
C GLU A 59 -10.67 -24.97 -7.58
N GLU A 60 -10.20 -24.29 -8.62
CA GLU A 60 -9.82 -22.88 -8.56
C GLU A 60 -11.04 -21.98 -8.34
N VAL A 61 -12.15 -22.24 -9.03
CA VAL A 61 -13.43 -21.54 -8.78
C VAL A 61 -13.84 -21.67 -7.31
N ARG A 62 -13.76 -22.88 -6.74
CA ARG A 62 -14.10 -23.11 -5.33
C ARG A 62 -13.17 -22.33 -4.40
N LYS A 63 -11.85 -22.37 -4.61
CA LYS A 63 -10.87 -21.61 -3.81
C LYS A 63 -11.14 -20.10 -3.87
N LEU A 64 -11.44 -19.58 -5.06
CA LEU A 64 -11.75 -18.15 -5.26
C LEU A 64 -13.06 -17.75 -4.55
N LEU A 65 -14.09 -18.60 -4.62
CA LEU A 65 -15.36 -18.35 -3.94
C LEU A 65 -15.23 -18.44 -2.42
N GLU A 66 -14.46 -19.39 -1.90
CA GLU A 66 -14.16 -19.52 -0.47
C GLU A 66 -13.42 -18.29 0.03
N ARG A 67 -12.35 -17.86 -0.66
CA ARG A 67 -11.63 -16.62 -0.35
C ARG A 67 -12.55 -15.40 -0.38
N ALA A 68 -13.41 -15.26 -1.40
CA ALA A 68 -14.36 -14.16 -1.48
C ALA A 68 -15.40 -14.20 -0.34
N GLN A 69 -15.80 -15.39 0.11
CA GLN A 69 -16.66 -15.55 1.28
C GLN A 69 -15.93 -15.20 2.57
N GLU A 70 -14.66 -15.58 2.72
CA GLU A 70 -13.83 -15.18 3.86
C GLU A 70 -13.60 -13.67 3.89
N GLU A 71 -13.36 -13.03 2.74
CA GLU A 71 -13.28 -11.57 2.63
C GLU A 71 -14.60 -10.87 3.02
N ARG A 72 -15.76 -11.52 2.75
CA ARG A 72 -17.09 -11.04 3.14
C ARG A 72 -17.48 -11.37 4.58
N ARG A 73 -17.02 -12.51 5.12
CA ARG A 73 -17.33 -13.07 6.45
C ARG A 73 -16.34 -12.64 7.53
N ALA A 74 -15.12 -12.28 7.15
CA ALA A 74 -14.25 -11.50 8.02
C ALA A 74 -15.13 -10.38 8.57
N PRO A 75 -15.17 -10.16 9.90
CA PRO A 75 -15.95 -9.07 10.44
C PRO A 75 -15.57 -7.86 9.60
N ARG A 76 -16.57 -7.14 9.09
CA ARG A 76 -16.39 -5.72 8.84
C ARG A 76 -15.93 -5.20 10.19
N ALA A 77 -14.62 -5.26 10.47
CA ALA A 77 -13.96 -4.41 11.43
C ALA A 77 -14.60 -3.07 11.11
N GLN A 78 -15.28 -2.48 12.09
CA GLN A 78 -15.85 -1.15 11.95
C GLN A 78 -14.73 -0.28 11.40
N GLY A 79 -14.74 -0.14 10.08
CA GLY A 79 -13.54 0.20 9.35
C GLY A 79 -13.37 1.66 9.56
N ALA A 80 -12.16 2.07 9.91
CA ALA A 80 -11.71 3.43 9.75
C ALA A 80 -12.30 4.01 8.44
N ARG A 81 -13.18 5.01 8.54
CA ARG A 81 -13.72 5.64 7.33
C ARG A 81 -12.55 6.26 6.59
N GLU A 82 -12.30 5.79 5.37
CA GLU A 82 -11.27 6.36 4.51
C GLU A 82 -11.76 7.74 4.01
N VAL A 83 -10.93 8.75 4.20
CA VAL A 83 -11.18 10.13 3.79
C VAL A 83 -10.05 10.56 2.87
N ARG A 84 -10.42 11.12 1.71
CA ARG A 84 -9.44 11.74 0.81
C ARG A 84 -8.95 13.04 1.41
N VAL A 85 -7.66 13.26 1.36
CA VAL A 85 -6.98 14.42 1.92
C VAL A 85 -5.98 14.99 0.93
N ASP A 86 -5.88 16.31 0.89
CA ASP A 86 -4.82 17.01 0.18
C ASP A 86 -3.70 17.34 1.18
N VAL A 87 -2.53 16.76 0.96
CA VAL A 87 -1.40 16.83 1.86
C VAL A 87 -0.40 17.85 1.31
N PRO A 88 -0.25 19.03 1.95
CA PRO A 88 0.76 20.00 1.55
C PRO A 88 2.17 19.44 1.78
N ALA A 89 2.95 19.34 0.71
CA ALA A 89 4.33 18.88 0.72
C ALA A 89 5.25 20.00 0.22
N GLY A 90 5.51 20.98 1.10
CA GLY A 90 6.22 22.22 0.77
C GLY A 90 5.27 23.38 0.44
N ASP A 91 5.79 24.47 -0.11
CA ASP A 91 5.04 25.73 -0.25
C ASP A 91 4.04 25.75 -1.42
N ARG A 92 4.20 24.87 -2.42
CA ARG A 92 3.43 24.92 -3.67
C ARG A 92 2.87 23.59 -4.16
N VAL A 93 3.05 22.52 -3.40
CA VAL A 93 2.66 21.16 -3.83
C VAL A 93 1.65 20.59 -2.86
N ALA A 94 0.53 20.11 -3.39
CA ALA A 94 -0.46 19.31 -2.67
C ALA A 94 -0.46 17.90 -3.26
N LEU A 95 -0.34 16.91 -2.38
CA LEU A 95 -0.32 15.49 -2.73
C LEU A 95 -1.63 14.84 -2.34
N GLU A 96 -2.19 14.03 -3.24
CA GLU A 96 -3.42 13.29 -2.95
C GLU A 96 -3.13 12.12 -2.00
N GLY A 97 -3.91 11.99 -0.94
CA GLY A 97 -3.82 10.89 -0.01
C GLY A 97 -5.17 10.35 0.45
N ASP A 98 -5.16 9.09 0.89
CA ASP A 98 -6.27 8.38 1.52
C ASP A 98 -5.91 8.13 2.99
N LEU A 99 -6.55 8.88 3.90
CA LEU A 99 -6.37 8.74 5.34
C LEU A 99 -7.49 7.87 5.94
N ALA A 100 -7.12 6.83 6.66
CA ALA A 100 -8.03 5.99 7.42
C ALA A 100 -7.58 5.91 8.88
N LEU A 101 -8.43 6.34 9.81
CA LEU A 101 -8.19 6.28 11.25
C LEU A 101 -9.20 5.35 11.95
N PRO A 102 -8.79 4.18 12.47
CA PRO A 102 -9.66 3.34 13.27
C PRO A 102 -9.88 3.97 14.65
N GLU A 103 -10.99 3.62 15.30
CA GLU A 103 -11.26 4.10 16.66
C GLU A 103 -10.17 3.63 17.63
N GLY A 104 -9.72 4.54 18.50
CA GLY A 104 -8.64 4.26 19.45
C GLY A 104 -7.29 3.99 18.80
N ALA A 105 -7.02 4.59 17.64
CA ALA A 105 -5.74 4.46 16.95
C ALA A 105 -4.56 4.73 17.89
N ILE A 106 -3.53 3.89 17.82
CA ILE A 106 -2.34 3.98 18.68
C ILE A 106 -1.13 4.62 17.97
N GLY A 107 -1.25 4.80 16.66
CA GLY A 107 -0.26 5.40 15.77
C GLY A 107 -0.80 5.52 14.35
N VAL A 108 -0.05 6.21 13.48
CA VAL A 108 -0.37 6.34 12.05
C VAL A 108 0.80 5.90 11.19
N VAL A 109 0.52 5.11 10.15
CA VAL A 109 1.51 4.58 9.21
C VAL A 109 1.37 5.29 7.87
N LEU A 110 2.42 6.00 7.48
CA LEU A 110 2.56 6.68 6.19
C LEU A 110 3.14 5.70 5.17
N PHE A 111 2.41 5.44 4.09
CA PHE A 111 2.84 4.52 3.03
C PHE A 111 3.61 5.27 1.94
N ALA A 112 4.85 4.85 1.71
CA ALA A 112 5.66 5.23 0.56
C ALA A 112 5.56 4.13 -0.50
N HIS A 113 4.83 4.39 -1.58
CA HIS A 113 4.74 3.43 -2.68
C HIS A 113 6.05 3.36 -3.48
N GLY A 114 6.21 2.27 -4.23
CA GLY A 114 7.33 2.10 -5.15
C GLY A 114 7.18 2.94 -6.41
N SER A 115 8.27 3.02 -7.17
CA SER A 115 8.33 3.60 -8.51
C SER A 115 7.26 3.00 -9.43
N GLY A 116 6.46 3.86 -10.08
CA GLY A 116 5.36 3.44 -10.97
C GLY A 116 4.12 2.91 -10.27
N SER A 117 4.05 2.99 -8.94
CA SER A 117 2.85 2.67 -8.15
C SER A 117 2.17 3.97 -7.69
N SER A 118 0.98 3.85 -7.10
CA SER A 118 0.22 4.95 -6.50
C SER A 118 -0.44 4.51 -5.19
N ARG A 119 -1.20 5.41 -4.55
CA ARG A 119 -2.08 5.15 -3.42
C ARG A 119 -3.15 4.08 -3.71
N HIS A 120 -3.42 3.79 -4.98
CA HIS A 120 -4.36 2.77 -5.43
C HIS A 120 -3.76 1.36 -5.50
N SER A 121 -2.48 1.19 -5.15
CA SER A 121 -1.80 -0.11 -5.15
C SER A 121 -2.59 -1.17 -4.37
N PRO A 122 -3.06 -2.26 -5.03
CA PRO A 122 -3.82 -3.31 -4.35
C PRO A 122 -3.06 -3.91 -3.16
N ARG A 123 -1.75 -4.11 -3.34
CA ARG A 123 -0.86 -4.67 -2.32
C ARG A 123 -0.76 -3.76 -1.09
N ASN A 124 -0.52 -2.45 -1.29
CA ASN A 124 -0.41 -1.53 -0.16
C ASN A 124 -1.76 -1.32 0.53
N ARG A 125 -2.88 -1.29 -0.22
CA ARG A 125 -4.23 -1.22 0.35
C ARG A 125 -4.57 -2.46 1.18
N GLN A 126 -4.15 -3.65 0.74
CA GLN A 126 -4.31 -4.89 1.51
C GLN A 126 -3.53 -4.84 2.82
N VAL A 127 -2.25 -4.43 2.77
CA VAL A 127 -1.43 -4.25 3.98
C VAL A 127 -2.05 -3.18 4.90
N ALA A 128 -2.45 -2.03 4.37
CA ALA A 128 -3.07 -0.96 5.15
C ALA A 128 -4.34 -1.42 5.88
N ARG A 129 -5.24 -2.14 5.18
CA ARG A 129 -6.45 -2.73 5.81
C ARG A 129 -6.11 -3.73 6.90
N ALA A 130 -5.07 -4.53 6.72
CA ALA A 130 -4.60 -5.44 7.76
C ALA A 130 -4.05 -4.66 8.97
N LEU A 131 -3.25 -3.61 8.77
CA LEU A 131 -2.73 -2.76 9.86
C LEU A 131 -3.86 -2.08 10.65
N GLN A 132 -4.93 -1.64 9.98
CA GLN A 132 -6.08 -0.99 10.62
C GLN A 132 -6.77 -1.90 11.65
N ARG A 133 -6.74 -3.23 11.45
CA ARG A 133 -7.25 -4.22 12.43
C ARG A 133 -6.45 -4.22 13.74
N PHE A 134 -5.22 -3.70 13.73
CA PHE A 134 -4.36 -3.54 14.91
C PHE A 134 -4.43 -2.12 15.51
N ARG A 135 -5.48 -1.34 15.19
CA ARG A 135 -5.66 0.06 15.62
C ARG A 135 -4.53 0.97 15.13
N LEU A 136 -3.99 0.70 13.94
CA LEU A 136 -3.05 1.58 13.27
C LEU A 136 -3.80 2.41 12.22
N GLY A 137 -3.73 3.72 12.34
CA GLY A 137 -4.13 4.62 11.27
C GLY A 137 -3.22 4.44 10.06
N THR A 138 -3.71 4.72 8.86
CA THR A 138 -2.93 4.61 7.64
C THR A 138 -3.16 5.81 6.74
N LEU A 139 -2.09 6.37 6.19
CA LEU A 139 -2.13 7.36 5.11
C LEU A 139 -1.43 6.75 3.88
N LEU A 140 -2.21 6.45 2.84
CA LEU A 140 -1.67 6.13 1.52
C LEU A 140 -1.61 7.41 0.71
N ILE A 141 -0.45 7.77 0.18
CA ILE A 141 -0.24 9.06 -0.49
C ILE A 141 0.43 8.84 -1.84
N ASP A 142 0.11 9.66 -2.84
CA ASP A 142 0.91 9.78 -4.05
C ASP A 142 2.08 10.73 -3.81
N LEU A 143 3.30 10.27 -4.05
CA LEU A 143 4.51 11.09 -3.79
C LEU A 143 4.79 12.11 -4.90
N LEU A 144 4.13 11.97 -6.04
CA LEU A 144 4.17 12.89 -7.17
C LEU A 144 2.78 13.49 -7.37
N THR A 145 2.72 14.73 -7.85
CA THR A 145 1.45 15.33 -8.26
C THR A 145 0.89 14.63 -9.50
N PRO A 146 -0.40 14.81 -9.82
CA PRO A 146 -0.95 14.31 -11.08
C PRO A 146 -0.13 14.76 -12.29
N GLU A 147 0.26 16.04 -12.35
CA GLU A 147 1.05 16.63 -13.44
C GLU A 147 2.43 15.99 -13.55
N GLU A 148 3.16 15.87 -12.42
CA GLU A 148 4.45 15.18 -12.35
C GLU A 148 4.32 13.71 -12.78
N GLY A 149 3.23 13.06 -12.39
CA GLY A 149 2.91 11.67 -12.76
C GLY A 149 2.66 11.49 -14.25
N GLU A 150 2.03 12.46 -14.91
CA GLU A 150 1.82 12.44 -16.37
C GLU A 150 3.13 12.60 -17.13
N GLU A 151 3.97 13.55 -16.75
CA GLU A 151 5.30 13.76 -17.34
C GLU A 151 6.20 12.53 -17.13
N GLU A 152 6.12 11.91 -15.95
CA GLU A 152 6.87 10.72 -15.57
C GLU A 152 6.50 9.46 -16.35
N ARG A 153 5.36 9.42 -17.07
CA ARG A 153 5.05 8.29 -17.96
C ARG A 153 6.14 8.12 -19.03
N TYR A 154 6.80 9.20 -19.41
CA TYR A 154 7.78 9.21 -20.49
C TYR A 154 9.23 9.32 -20.01
N THR A 155 9.50 10.16 -19.00
CA THR A 155 10.87 10.51 -18.59
C THR A 155 11.44 9.61 -17.49
N ARG A 156 10.58 9.11 -16.58
CA ARG A 156 10.92 8.17 -15.49
C ARG A 156 12.03 8.62 -14.52
N HIS A 157 12.34 9.91 -14.44
CA HIS A 157 13.43 10.44 -13.64
C HIS A 157 13.02 10.73 -12.19
N LEU A 158 11.83 11.30 -11.95
CA LEU A 158 11.37 11.68 -10.62
C LEU A 158 11.05 10.47 -9.73
N ARG A 159 10.55 9.37 -10.31
CA ARG A 159 10.23 8.14 -9.57
C ARG A 159 11.45 7.42 -8.96
N PHE A 160 12.66 7.81 -9.35
CA PHE A 160 13.92 7.31 -8.80
C PHE A 160 14.71 8.39 -8.05
N ASP A 161 14.21 9.62 -8.00
CA ASP A 161 14.80 10.70 -7.19
C ASP A 161 14.44 10.49 -5.71
N ILE A 162 15.30 9.76 -5.01
CA ILE A 162 15.06 9.39 -3.60
C ILE A 162 15.00 10.64 -2.71
N ASP A 163 15.74 11.70 -3.04
CA ASP A 163 15.74 12.94 -2.26
C ASP A 163 14.40 13.67 -2.38
N LEU A 164 13.89 13.82 -3.60
CA LEU A 164 12.55 14.37 -3.84
C LEU A 164 11.49 13.56 -3.10
N LEU A 165 11.49 12.23 -3.28
CA LEU A 165 10.51 11.36 -2.63
C LEU A 165 10.59 11.46 -1.09
N ALA A 166 11.79 11.49 -0.53
CA ALA A 166 11.99 11.65 0.90
C ALA A 166 11.47 12.99 1.42
N ASP A 167 11.71 14.09 0.69
CA ASP A 167 11.21 15.41 1.07
C ASP A 167 9.68 15.48 1.04
N ARG A 168 9.04 14.82 0.07
CA ARG A 168 7.58 14.66 0.00
C ARG A 168 7.04 13.86 1.18
N LEU A 169 7.70 12.77 1.55
CA LEU A 169 7.41 11.97 2.75
C LEU A 169 7.55 12.78 4.04
N ILE A 170 8.61 13.58 4.16
CA ILE A 170 8.81 14.49 5.30
C ILE A 170 7.68 15.52 5.37
N GLY A 171 7.29 16.10 4.24
CA GLY A 171 6.15 17.02 4.15
C GLY A 171 4.86 16.38 4.68
N ALA A 172 4.55 15.17 4.21
CA ALA A 172 3.38 14.42 4.66
C ALA A 172 3.43 14.04 6.15
N ALA A 173 4.59 13.63 6.66
CA ALA A 173 4.76 13.33 8.08
C ALA A 173 4.60 14.60 8.94
N ARG A 174 5.12 15.76 8.49
CA ARG A 174 4.94 17.03 9.19
C ARG A 174 3.47 17.45 9.19
N TRP A 175 2.76 17.25 8.08
CA TRP A 175 1.32 17.49 8.02
C TRP A 175 0.56 16.59 9.01
N LEU A 176 0.86 15.29 9.05
CA LEU A 176 0.27 14.36 10.02
C LEU A 176 0.53 14.80 11.48
N SER A 177 1.71 15.33 11.78
CA SER A 177 2.04 15.79 13.15
C SER A 177 1.28 17.05 13.58
N ARG A 178 0.80 17.86 12.62
CA ARG A 178 0.05 19.10 12.87
C ARG A 178 -1.45 18.93 12.72
N ASN A 179 -1.89 17.87 12.04
CA ASN A 179 -3.30 17.61 11.81
C ASN A 179 -3.99 17.26 13.15
N PRO A 180 -5.11 17.92 13.52
CA PRO A 180 -5.79 17.70 14.80
C PRO A 180 -6.17 16.24 15.08
N LEU A 181 -6.45 15.46 14.03
CA LEU A 181 -6.86 14.06 14.16
C LEU A 181 -5.68 13.12 14.44
N THR A 182 -4.45 13.50 14.05
CA THR A 182 -3.28 12.61 14.09
C THR A 182 -2.09 13.16 14.88
N GLY A 183 -2.08 14.44 15.26
CA GLY A 183 -0.92 15.10 15.87
C GLY A 183 -0.46 14.51 17.21
N HIS A 184 -1.36 13.82 17.92
CA HIS A 184 -1.04 13.11 19.16
C HIS A 184 -0.52 11.69 18.94
N LEU A 185 -0.57 11.17 17.71
CA LEU A 185 -0.19 9.80 17.36
C LEU A 185 1.28 9.73 16.91
N PRO A 186 2.04 8.70 17.32
CA PRO A 186 3.33 8.43 16.71
C PRO A 186 3.17 8.08 15.23
N ILE A 187 4.12 8.53 14.41
CA ILE A 187 4.14 8.29 12.97
C ILE A 187 5.16 7.20 12.66
N GLY A 188 4.80 6.25 11.82
CA GLY A 188 5.71 5.27 11.24
C GLY A 188 5.65 5.30 9.72
N CYS A 189 6.69 4.84 9.06
CA CYS A 189 6.73 4.77 7.60
C CYS A 189 6.75 3.32 7.13
N PHE A 190 5.89 3.00 6.15
CA PHE A 190 5.93 1.72 5.43
C PHE A 190 6.35 2.01 3.99
N GLY A 191 7.54 1.57 3.62
CA GLY A 191 8.09 1.77 2.28
C GLY A 191 8.11 0.48 1.46
N ALA A 192 7.63 0.57 0.22
CA ALA A 192 7.64 -0.51 -0.75
C ALA A 192 8.63 -0.21 -1.87
N SER A 193 9.48 -1.18 -2.25
CA SER A 193 10.47 -1.00 -3.33
C SER A 193 11.31 0.28 -3.13
N THR A 194 11.37 1.21 -4.10
CA THR A 194 12.08 2.50 -3.96
C THR A 194 11.54 3.39 -2.85
N GLY A 195 10.25 3.27 -2.50
CA GLY A 195 9.65 3.99 -1.37
C GLY A 195 10.28 3.63 -0.03
N ALA A 196 10.93 2.46 0.08
CA ALA A 196 11.71 2.10 1.28
C ALA A 196 12.94 2.98 1.48
N ALA A 197 13.66 3.32 0.40
CA ALA A 197 14.79 4.23 0.47
C ALA A 197 14.34 5.61 0.93
N ALA A 198 13.28 6.14 0.30
CA ALA A 198 12.71 7.43 0.66
C ALA A 198 12.23 7.47 2.12
N ALA A 199 11.59 6.40 2.61
CA ALA A 199 11.17 6.28 4.01
C ALA A 199 12.36 6.29 4.99
N LEU A 200 13.48 5.66 4.62
CA LEU A 200 14.69 5.63 5.44
C LEU A 200 15.40 6.98 5.44
N VAL A 201 15.54 7.63 4.29
CA VAL A 201 16.09 8.99 4.19
C VAL A 201 15.24 9.98 4.99
N ALA A 202 13.91 9.90 4.88
CA ALA A 202 13.01 10.70 5.70
C ALA A 202 13.21 10.47 7.21
N ALA A 203 13.37 9.22 7.63
CA ALA A 203 13.63 8.87 9.03
C ALA A 203 15.02 9.29 9.54
N ALA A 204 16.02 9.37 8.66
CA ALA A 204 17.35 9.89 8.98
C ALA A 204 17.33 11.42 9.18
N ARG A 205 16.66 12.14 8.26
CA ARG A 205 16.56 13.60 8.26
C ARG A 205 15.65 14.14 9.37
N GLU A 206 14.58 13.41 9.71
CA GLU A 206 13.60 13.80 10.72
C GLU A 206 13.44 12.74 11.84
N PRO A 207 14.50 12.50 12.64
CA PRO A 207 14.56 11.37 13.57
C PRO A 207 13.58 11.47 14.74
N ARG A 208 13.00 12.64 15.00
CA ARG A 208 11.97 12.85 16.04
C ARG A 208 10.56 12.61 15.50
N LEU A 209 10.37 12.72 14.19
CA LEU A 209 9.06 12.67 13.54
C LEU A 209 8.68 11.23 13.21
N VAL A 210 9.62 10.46 12.63
CA VAL A 210 9.40 9.06 12.27
C VAL A 210 9.85 8.15 13.40
N ARG A 211 8.90 7.40 13.98
CA ARG A 211 9.15 6.57 15.16
C ARG A 211 9.50 5.12 14.85
N ALA A 212 9.12 4.61 13.67
CA ALA A 212 9.48 3.27 13.21
C ALA A 212 9.38 3.20 11.68
N VAL A 213 10.19 2.34 11.06
CA VAL A 213 10.21 2.11 9.61
C VAL A 213 10.02 0.62 9.30
N VAL A 214 9.23 0.31 8.29
CA VAL A 214 9.13 -1.02 7.67
C VAL A 214 9.45 -0.88 6.18
N SER A 215 10.38 -1.70 5.69
CA SER A 215 10.74 -1.81 4.27
C SER A 215 10.25 -3.17 3.74
N ARG A 216 9.43 -3.19 2.68
CA ARG A 216 8.94 -4.42 2.04
C ARG A 216 9.45 -4.56 0.61
N GLY A 217 10.28 -5.58 0.37
CA GLY A 217 10.94 -5.81 -0.92
C GLY A 217 11.67 -4.55 -1.40
N GLY A 218 12.18 -3.79 -0.43
CA GLY A 218 12.67 -2.44 -0.65
C GLY A 218 14.07 -2.42 -1.23
N ARG A 219 14.46 -1.24 -1.72
CA ARG A 219 15.83 -0.92 -2.11
C ARG A 219 16.50 0.02 -1.10
N PRO A 220 16.63 -0.38 0.19
CA PRO A 220 17.18 0.50 1.23
C PRO A 220 18.63 0.90 0.95
N ASP A 221 19.35 0.14 0.13
CA ASP A 221 20.68 0.46 -0.38
C ASP A 221 20.73 1.84 -1.07
N LEU A 222 19.64 2.26 -1.73
CA LEU A 222 19.54 3.55 -2.40
C LEU A 222 19.52 4.75 -1.44
N ALA A 223 19.30 4.52 -0.14
CA ALA A 223 19.43 5.59 0.86
C ALA A 223 20.89 5.98 1.14
N GLY A 224 21.87 5.20 0.66
CA GLY A 224 23.29 5.56 0.74
C GLY A 224 23.77 5.80 2.18
N GLU A 225 24.53 6.88 2.39
CA GLU A 225 25.13 7.21 3.69
C GLU A 225 24.12 7.57 4.77
N GLU A 226 22.91 7.99 4.40
CA GLU A 226 21.83 8.35 5.34
C GLU A 226 21.41 7.16 6.22
N LEU A 227 21.63 5.92 5.76
CA LEU A 227 21.35 4.70 6.54
C LEU A 227 22.01 4.72 7.92
N ALA A 228 23.22 5.28 8.04
CA ALA A 228 23.93 5.34 9.31
C ALA A 228 23.33 6.35 10.30
N ALA A 229 22.54 7.32 9.80
CA ALA A 229 21.88 8.35 10.58
C ALA A 229 20.45 7.98 11.02
N VAL A 230 19.86 6.92 10.45
CA VAL A 230 18.52 6.44 10.83
C VAL A 230 18.48 6.05 12.31
N ARG A 231 17.63 6.76 13.08
CA ARG A 231 17.38 6.47 14.50
C ARG A 231 16.14 5.64 14.74
N ALA A 232 15.16 5.70 13.84
CA ALA A 232 13.91 4.96 13.96
C ALA A 232 14.16 3.43 13.85
N PRO A 233 13.66 2.60 14.78
CA PRO A 233 13.71 1.16 14.65
C PRO A 233 13.19 0.71 13.27
N THR A 234 14.00 -0.09 12.57
CA THR A 234 13.75 -0.47 11.18
C THR A 234 13.59 -1.98 11.00
N LEU A 235 12.47 -2.40 10.43
CA LEU A 235 12.24 -3.77 9.98
C LEU A 235 12.40 -3.85 8.46
N LEU A 236 13.27 -4.74 7.99
CA LEU A 236 13.43 -5.07 6.57
C LEU A 236 12.74 -6.42 6.29
N ILE A 237 11.88 -6.47 5.28
CA ILE A 237 11.16 -7.68 4.86
C ILE A 237 11.47 -7.95 3.38
N VAL A 238 11.99 -9.13 3.07
CA VAL A 238 12.39 -9.53 1.70
C VAL A 238 11.79 -10.89 1.33
N GLY A 239 11.52 -11.09 0.04
CA GLY A 239 11.06 -12.37 -0.48
C GLY A 239 12.23 -13.35 -0.61
N GLY A 240 12.04 -14.60 -0.19
CA GLY A 240 13.08 -15.63 -0.22
C GLY A 240 13.56 -16.02 -1.62
N ASN A 241 12.75 -15.76 -2.65
CA ASN A 241 13.10 -16.00 -4.04
C ASN A 241 13.64 -14.74 -4.75
N ASP A 242 13.86 -13.64 -4.01
CA ASP A 242 14.36 -12.37 -4.53
C ASP A 242 15.83 -12.14 -4.12
N GLN A 243 16.70 -13.04 -4.59
CA GLN A 243 18.11 -13.11 -4.18
C GLN A 243 18.87 -11.77 -4.30
N PRO A 244 18.75 -10.99 -5.39
CA PRO A 244 19.43 -9.70 -5.48
C PRO A 244 18.99 -8.72 -4.39
N VAL A 245 17.69 -8.67 -4.08
CA VAL A 245 17.16 -7.77 -3.05
C VAL A 245 17.52 -8.24 -1.65
N ILE A 246 17.64 -9.56 -1.41
CA ILE A 246 18.15 -10.10 -0.14
C ILE A 246 19.57 -9.56 0.12
N GLU A 247 20.46 -9.61 -0.87
CA GLU A 247 21.85 -9.15 -0.72
C GLU A 247 21.92 -7.65 -0.42
N MET A 248 21.16 -6.84 -1.17
CA MET A 248 21.06 -5.39 -0.96
C MET A 248 20.50 -5.04 0.42
N ASN A 249 19.49 -5.77 0.90
CA ASN A 249 18.93 -5.57 2.24
C ASN A 249 19.89 -6.03 3.33
N CYS A 250 20.66 -7.10 3.12
CA CYS A 250 21.72 -7.52 4.04
C CYS A 250 22.81 -6.44 4.18
N GLU A 251 23.19 -5.79 3.08
CA GLU A 251 24.13 -4.67 3.10
C GLU A 251 23.57 -3.48 3.88
N ALA A 252 22.35 -3.03 3.55
CA ALA A 252 21.70 -1.93 4.26
C ALA A 252 21.53 -2.25 5.76
N PHE A 253 21.17 -3.50 6.09
CA PHE A 253 21.05 -3.98 7.46
C PHE A 253 22.35 -3.78 8.24
N ARG A 254 23.52 -4.05 7.65
CA ARG A 254 24.82 -3.82 8.32
C ARG A 254 25.08 -2.35 8.60
N ARG A 255 24.65 -1.45 7.71
CA ARG A 255 24.86 0.01 7.82
C ARG A 255 23.97 0.69 8.86
N LEU A 256 22.75 0.19 9.08
CA LEU A 256 21.82 0.70 10.09
C LEU A 256 22.43 0.59 11.50
N ARG A 257 22.37 1.68 12.28
CA ARG A 257 22.93 1.73 13.66
C ARG A 257 21.86 1.79 14.76
N THR A 258 20.61 1.51 14.40
CA THR A 258 19.45 1.49 15.29
C THR A 258 18.98 0.04 15.56
N ALA A 259 17.96 -0.11 16.40
CA ALA A 259 17.23 -1.37 16.56
C ALA A 259 16.69 -1.82 15.20
N LYS A 260 17.04 -3.04 14.80
CA LYS A 260 16.79 -3.52 13.43
C LYS A 260 16.51 -5.00 13.38
N GLU A 261 15.62 -5.41 12.49
CA GLU A 261 15.32 -6.80 12.18
C GLU A 261 15.29 -7.00 10.65
N LEU A 262 15.71 -8.17 10.17
CA LEU A 262 15.59 -8.59 8.77
C LEU A 262 14.81 -9.91 8.73
N GLN A 263 13.69 -9.91 8.02
CA GLN A 263 12.79 -11.04 7.87
C GLN A 263 12.75 -11.48 6.41
N ILE A 264 13.01 -12.76 6.17
CA ILE A 264 12.94 -13.37 4.83
C ILE A 264 11.68 -14.23 4.78
N ILE A 265 10.78 -13.97 3.84
CA ILE A 265 9.56 -14.77 3.65
C ILE A 265 9.84 -15.91 2.66
N PRO A 266 9.88 -17.18 3.11
CA PRO A 266 10.23 -18.30 2.23
C PRO A 266 9.27 -18.41 1.05
N GLY A 267 9.81 -18.68 -0.15
CA GLY A 267 9.03 -18.88 -1.36
C GLY A 267 8.42 -17.61 -1.97
N ALA A 268 8.49 -16.45 -1.30
CA ALA A 268 7.95 -15.21 -1.83
C ALA A 268 8.89 -14.56 -2.86
N THR A 269 8.34 -14.05 -3.95
CA THR A 269 9.05 -13.22 -4.94
C THR A 269 9.01 -11.74 -4.56
N HIS A 270 9.53 -10.87 -5.44
CA HIS A 270 9.68 -9.43 -5.21
C HIS A 270 8.37 -8.73 -4.77
N LEU A 271 7.23 -9.15 -5.33
CA LEU A 271 5.94 -8.53 -5.09
C LEU A 271 5.09 -9.21 -4.00
N PHE A 272 5.55 -10.36 -3.48
CA PHE A 272 4.86 -11.15 -2.45
C PHE A 272 3.44 -11.57 -2.90
N GLU A 273 3.30 -12.02 -4.15
CA GLU A 273 2.00 -12.40 -4.74
C GLU A 273 1.61 -13.85 -4.41
N GLU A 274 2.55 -14.62 -3.88
CA GLU A 274 2.33 -15.99 -3.46
C GLU A 274 1.32 -16.05 -2.29
N PRO A 275 0.48 -17.10 -2.22
CA PRO A 275 -0.53 -17.23 -1.17
C PRO A 275 0.05 -17.09 0.24
N GLY A 276 -0.48 -16.16 1.03
CA GLY A 276 -0.06 -15.94 2.42
C GLY A 276 1.16 -15.04 2.59
N ALA A 277 1.90 -14.71 1.51
CA ALA A 277 3.11 -13.92 1.60
C ALA A 277 2.81 -12.48 2.08
N LEU A 278 1.84 -11.81 1.46
CA LEU A 278 1.48 -10.44 1.81
C LEU A 278 0.75 -10.34 3.16
N GLU A 279 -0.01 -11.37 3.54
CA GLU A 279 -0.58 -11.51 4.88
C GLU A 279 0.53 -11.56 5.94
N ARG A 280 1.59 -12.34 5.66
CA ARG A 280 2.75 -12.42 6.55
C ARG A 280 3.51 -11.10 6.63
N VAL A 281 3.70 -10.40 5.51
CA VAL A 281 4.24 -9.01 5.51
C VAL A 281 3.42 -8.11 6.42
N ALA A 282 2.09 -8.10 6.25
CA ALA A 282 1.21 -7.22 7.01
C ALA A 282 1.23 -7.54 8.50
N GLN A 283 1.28 -8.81 8.87
CA GLN A 283 1.41 -9.24 10.26
C GLN A 283 2.71 -8.74 10.89
N LEU A 284 3.86 -9.00 10.24
CA LEU A 284 5.17 -8.57 10.72
C LEU A 284 5.25 -7.04 10.86
N ALA A 285 4.70 -6.31 9.89
CA ALA A 285 4.63 -4.85 9.93
C ALA A 285 3.75 -4.35 11.10
N ALA A 286 2.59 -4.96 11.32
CA ALA A 286 1.70 -4.60 12.44
C ALA A 286 2.38 -4.82 13.78
N GLU A 287 3.00 -5.99 14.00
CA GLU A 287 3.72 -6.33 15.22
C GLU A 287 4.84 -5.33 15.49
N TRP A 288 5.60 -4.94 14.46
CA TRP A 288 6.67 -3.95 14.56
C TRP A 288 6.16 -2.57 14.99
N PHE A 289 5.14 -2.05 14.30
CA PHE A 289 4.58 -0.73 14.62
C PHE A 289 3.94 -0.70 16.01
N VAL A 290 3.15 -1.72 16.37
CA VAL A 290 2.49 -1.81 17.69
C VAL A 290 3.52 -1.81 18.81
N ARG A 291 4.60 -2.58 18.67
CA ARG A 291 5.69 -2.65 19.66
C ARG A 291 6.30 -1.26 19.90
N HIS A 292 6.76 -0.61 18.83
CA HIS A 292 7.50 0.65 18.96
C HIS A 292 6.62 1.88 19.22
N PHE A 293 5.34 1.86 18.85
CA PHE A 293 4.40 2.92 19.22
C PHE A 293 3.99 2.84 20.68
N THR A 294 3.82 1.63 21.23
CA THR A 294 3.53 1.43 22.66
C THR A 294 4.72 1.89 23.52
N GLU A 295 5.94 1.49 23.17
CA GLU A 295 7.17 1.93 23.86
C GLU A 295 7.31 3.46 23.83
N ALA A 296 7.02 4.10 22.70
CA ALA A 296 7.09 5.57 22.55
C ALA A 296 6.07 6.32 23.44
N ARG A 297 4.89 5.72 23.69
CA ARG A 297 3.86 6.30 24.56
C ARG A 297 4.21 6.15 26.04
N ALA A 298 4.85 5.03 26.41
CA ALA A 298 5.35 4.83 27.78
C ALA A 298 6.38 5.92 28.16
N HIS A 299 7.39 6.14 27.31
CA HIS A 299 8.44 7.14 27.57
C HIS A 299 7.89 8.58 27.68
N ARG A 300 6.94 8.98 26.82
CA ARG A 300 6.29 10.30 26.92
C ARG A 300 5.46 10.49 28.19
N SER A 301 4.89 9.41 28.73
CA SER A 301 4.10 9.46 29.96
C SER A 301 4.98 9.58 31.20
N GLU A 302 6.23 9.12 31.14
CA GLU A 302 7.23 9.28 32.21
C GLU A 302 7.86 10.67 32.19
N GLU A 303 8.21 11.20 31.01
CA GLU A 303 8.76 12.57 30.88
C GLU A 303 7.76 13.65 31.32
N ALA A 304 6.46 13.47 31.09
CA ALA A 304 5.44 14.43 31.51
C ALA A 304 5.11 14.41 33.01
N ARG A 305 5.69 13.47 33.78
CA ARG A 305 5.51 13.37 35.24
C ARG A 305 6.61 14.09 36.04
N TYR A 306 7.61 14.63 35.38
CA TYR A 306 8.69 15.44 35.96
C TYR A 306 8.58 16.89 35.50
#